data_AF-A0A1Q9DMJ0-F1
#
_entry.id   AF-A0A1Q9DMJ0-F1
#
_cell.length_a   1.000
_cell.length_b   1.000
_cell.length_c   1.000
_cell.angle_alpha   90.00
_cell.angle_beta   90.00
_cell.angle_gamma   90.00
#
_symmetry.space_group_name_H-M   'P 1'
#
loop_
_entity.id
_entity.type
_entity.pdbx_description
1 polymer ?
#
loop_
_entity_poly.entity_id
_entity_poly.type
_entity_poly.pdbx_seq_one_letter_code
_entity_poly.pdbx_strand_id
1 'polypeptide(L)'
;MGRCQAKEKAEAEAARQAALEARKAAEAAQASPADGAPSGLVAALAKAKAAGVLGADISLAESILSAQNPEEVEVNDLLQIPEEFRNLDPAAAAAAEKERNASLDREALEDRVVELTKHLAMARLHSKARLEQALQSRLAKAEMQSLQSLYVALQDAEAEFDKAAAEEFGELKVALRREHEDRAVESKGAAYAPDTDAMDGCSSASISLSPKLGDLAAAEEFGELKVALRREHEEAVAQVRALGSPTAGPPSDVQTPPLAAQARAPAPEVETFDPAQINQEFSKPVMFKNRPLTRCNVLHYAIIESASTKSGGPVSAVVAAKADITAKAMYASMKTHPDGKQVVYETELEAVHIAAGLGHIPALEALLKASADDAEGCKNRTREEHMVTVSELQEQNDELQERAASDNPDEAFEWILEVYRPGASHDTLRGELARDILIYKETEAAKDVAVRGRQVLYPFDQYFKTNEEVQMIAVEPEGKGRPNPQDLTKALVWAKQFER
;
A
#
# COMPACT_ATOMS: atom_id res chain seq x y z
N MET A 1 -21.91 15.21 46.65
CA MET A 1 -21.88 14.77 45.24
C MET A 1 -20.47 14.63 44.67
N GLY A 2 -19.54 15.59 44.86
CA GLY A 2 -18.19 15.51 44.26
C GLY A 2 -17.33 14.28 44.62
N ARG A 3 -17.51 13.66 45.81
CA ARG A 3 -16.77 12.43 46.16
C ARG A 3 -17.24 11.18 45.41
N CYS A 4 -18.50 11.15 44.94
CA CYS A 4 -19.01 10.03 44.15
C CYS A 4 -18.49 10.10 42.71
N GLN A 5 -18.51 11.29 42.10
CA GLN A 5 -18.00 11.50 40.74
C GLN A 5 -16.49 11.24 40.63
N ALA A 6 -15.70 11.62 41.64
CA ALA A 6 -14.27 11.32 41.66
C ALA A 6 -13.97 9.81 41.73
N LYS A 7 -14.82 9.04 42.42
CA LYS A 7 -14.67 7.59 42.54
C LYS A 7 -15.03 6.88 41.24
N GLU A 8 -16.14 7.26 40.60
CA GLU A 8 -16.55 6.71 39.30
C GLU A 8 -15.50 7.00 38.21
N LYS A 9 -14.94 8.22 38.20
CA LYS A 9 -13.88 8.58 37.26
C LYS A 9 -12.62 7.73 37.46
N ALA A 10 -12.21 7.51 38.71
CA ALA A 10 -11.05 6.68 39.03
C ALA A 10 -11.26 5.20 38.67
N GLU A 11 -12.46 4.66 38.88
CA GLU A 11 -12.81 3.29 38.49
C GLU A 11 -12.84 3.13 36.96
N ALA A 12 -13.36 4.11 36.23
CA ALA A 12 -13.35 4.12 34.76
C ALA A 12 -11.92 4.20 34.18
N GLU A 13 -11.06 5.03 34.79
CA GLU A 13 -9.67 5.20 34.37
C GLU A 13 -8.84 3.93 34.64
N ALA A 14 -9.04 3.28 35.80
CA ALA A 14 -8.44 2.00 36.12
C ALA A 14 -8.88 0.88 35.16
N ALA A 15 -10.18 0.83 34.81
CA ALA A 15 -10.69 -0.13 33.83
C ALA A 15 -10.08 0.09 32.44
N ARG A 16 -9.94 1.35 32.00
CA ARG A 16 -9.31 1.70 30.73
C ARG A 16 -7.84 1.28 30.70
N GLN A 17 -7.12 1.48 31.79
CA GLN A 17 -5.71 1.14 31.89
C GLN A 17 -5.48 -0.37 31.91
N ALA A 18 -6.33 -1.13 32.61
CA ALA A 18 -6.32 -2.59 32.59
C ALA A 18 -6.60 -3.16 31.18
N ALA A 19 -7.54 -2.57 30.43
CA ALA A 19 -7.79 -2.96 29.05
C ALA A 19 -6.58 -2.69 28.13
N LEU A 20 -5.87 -1.57 28.36
CA LEU A 20 -4.69 -1.19 27.59
C LEU A 20 -3.50 -2.13 27.86
N GLU A 21 -3.29 -2.56 29.11
CA GLU A 21 -2.28 -3.57 29.44
C GLU A 21 -2.63 -4.95 28.89
N ALA A 22 -3.90 -5.36 28.95
CA ALA A 22 -4.37 -6.61 28.34
C ALA A 22 -4.11 -6.62 26.82
N ARG A 23 -4.35 -5.50 26.14
CA ARG A 23 -4.05 -5.34 24.72
C ARG A 23 -2.54 -5.44 24.43
N LYS A 24 -1.70 -4.75 25.20
CA LYS A 24 -0.23 -4.84 25.05
C LYS A 24 0.29 -6.25 25.26
N ALA A 25 -0.27 -6.99 26.24
CA ALA A 25 0.08 -8.38 26.48
C ALA A 25 -0.34 -9.31 25.32
N ALA A 26 -1.49 -9.03 24.69
CA ALA A 26 -1.95 -9.75 23.50
C ALA A 26 -1.06 -9.47 22.27
N GLU A 27 -0.69 -8.21 22.03
CA GLU A 27 0.23 -7.81 20.96
C GLU A 27 1.62 -8.44 21.15
N ALA A 28 2.15 -8.46 22.39
CA ALA A 28 3.41 -9.12 22.70
C ALA A 28 3.35 -10.65 22.49
N ALA A 29 2.20 -11.27 22.72
CA ALA A 29 1.98 -12.69 22.46
C ALA A 29 1.87 -13.03 20.95
N GLN A 30 1.42 -12.07 20.12
CA GLN A 30 1.42 -12.23 18.65
C GLN A 30 2.82 -12.12 18.04
N ALA A 31 3.72 -11.35 18.65
CA ALA A 31 5.09 -11.16 18.16
C ALA A 31 6.01 -12.39 18.35
N SER A 32 5.55 -13.45 19.02
CA SER A 32 6.30 -14.69 19.19
C SER A 32 5.74 -15.78 18.26
N PRO A 33 6.34 -16.00 17.07
CA PRO A 33 5.86 -17.00 16.13
C PRO A 33 6.22 -18.39 16.66
N ALA A 34 5.34 -18.99 17.45
CA ALA A 34 5.47 -20.38 17.84
C ALA A 34 5.15 -21.28 16.62
N ASP A 35 6.21 -21.73 15.95
CA ASP A 35 6.28 -22.92 15.10
C ASP A 35 5.27 -23.05 13.95
N GLY A 36 4.81 -21.96 13.31
CA GLY A 36 4.10 -22.02 12.01
C GLY A 36 2.86 -22.92 11.93
N ALA A 37 2.42 -23.50 13.05
CA ALA A 37 1.45 -24.56 13.08
C ALA A 37 0.06 -23.96 13.25
N PRO A 38 -0.96 -24.52 12.58
CA PRO A 38 -2.33 -24.02 12.67
C PRO A 38 -2.88 -24.01 14.11
N SER A 39 -2.38 -24.89 14.98
CA SER A 39 -2.69 -24.92 16.42
C SER A 39 -2.25 -23.66 17.17
N GLY A 40 -1.12 -23.06 16.76
CA GLY A 40 -0.64 -21.79 17.31
C GLY A 40 -1.58 -20.63 16.97
N LEU A 41 -2.10 -20.61 15.74
CA LEU A 41 -3.05 -19.59 15.28
C LEU A 41 -4.37 -19.66 16.07
N VAL A 42 -4.91 -20.87 16.32
CA VAL A 42 -6.12 -21.08 17.13
C VAL A 42 -5.93 -20.56 18.56
N ALA A 43 -4.80 -20.87 19.18
CA ALA A 43 -4.50 -20.44 20.55
C ALA A 43 -4.31 -18.91 20.65
N ALA A 44 -3.66 -18.31 19.66
CA ALA A 44 -3.49 -16.86 19.57
C ALA A 44 -4.84 -16.14 19.39
N LEU A 45 -5.71 -16.70 18.54
CA LEU A 45 -7.05 -16.16 18.29
C LEU A 45 -7.95 -16.25 19.52
N ALA A 46 -7.92 -17.38 20.24
CA ALA A 46 -8.64 -17.53 21.50
C ALA A 46 -8.18 -16.51 22.56
N LYS A 47 -6.87 -16.24 22.65
CA LYS A 47 -6.32 -15.20 23.54
C LYS A 47 -6.74 -13.79 23.13
N ALA A 48 -6.70 -13.48 21.83
CA ALA A 48 -7.08 -12.17 21.33
C ALA A 48 -8.57 -11.87 21.60
N LYS A 49 -9.44 -12.87 21.41
CA LYS A 49 -10.87 -12.80 21.79
C LYS A 49 -11.07 -12.60 23.29
N ALA A 50 -10.35 -13.36 24.12
CA ALA A 50 -10.43 -13.22 25.57
C ALA A 50 -9.96 -11.83 26.05
N ALA A 51 -9.05 -11.20 25.31
CA ALA A 51 -8.60 -9.83 25.57
C ALA A 51 -9.53 -8.74 25.01
N GLY A 52 -10.63 -9.11 24.35
CA GLY A 52 -11.57 -8.15 23.74
C GLY A 52 -10.97 -7.37 22.58
N VAL A 53 -9.84 -7.84 22.02
CA VAL A 53 -9.30 -7.27 20.79
C VAL A 53 -10.28 -7.70 19.69
N LEU A 54 -10.93 -6.72 19.05
CA LEU A 54 -11.74 -6.92 17.86
C LEU A 54 -11.03 -6.14 16.75
N GLY A 55 -10.64 -6.82 15.68
CA GLY A 55 -9.88 -6.22 14.60
C GLY A 55 -9.82 -7.10 13.36
N ALA A 56 -9.45 -6.48 12.23
CA ALA A 56 -9.31 -7.10 10.91
C ALA A 56 -8.57 -8.43 10.97
N ASP A 57 -7.48 -8.46 11.72
CA ASP A 57 -6.59 -9.61 11.83
C ASP A 57 -7.24 -10.82 12.49
N ILE A 58 -8.18 -10.59 13.41
CA ILE A 58 -8.91 -11.67 14.09
C ILE A 58 -9.98 -12.22 13.17
N SER A 59 -10.72 -11.37 12.45
CA SER A 59 -11.68 -11.81 11.42
C SER A 59 -10.98 -12.51 10.25
N LEU A 60 -9.78 -12.07 9.86
CA LEU A 60 -8.96 -12.74 8.87
C LEU A 60 -8.47 -14.10 9.39
N ALA A 61 -7.95 -14.16 10.62
CA ALA A 61 -7.51 -15.41 11.23
C ALA A 61 -8.69 -16.39 11.45
N GLU A 62 -9.89 -15.89 11.79
CA GLU A 62 -11.12 -16.66 11.85
C GLU A 62 -11.55 -17.15 10.48
N SER A 63 -11.45 -16.31 9.44
CA SER A 63 -11.74 -16.69 8.06
C SER A 63 -10.78 -17.77 7.58
N ILE A 64 -9.48 -17.67 7.91
CA ILE A 64 -8.45 -18.66 7.60
C ILE A 64 -8.70 -19.97 8.36
N LEU A 65 -9.09 -19.91 9.64
CA LEU A 65 -9.40 -21.09 10.46
C LEU A 65 -10.74 -21.74 10.06
N SER A 66 -11.75 -20.93 9.73
CA SER A 66 -13.01 -21.40 9.15
C SER A 66 -12.75 -22.03 7.78
N ALA A 67 -11.79 -21.51 7.03
CA ALA A 67 -11.31 -22.08 5.77
C ALA A 67 -10.47 -23.35 5.94
N GLN A 68 -10.17 -23.83 7.16
CA GLN A 68 -9.70 -25.21 7.39
C GLN A 68 -10.82 -26.24 7.30
N ASN A 69 -12.07 -25.79 7.38
CA ASN A 69 -13.20 -26.44 6.73
C ASN A 69 -13.56 -25.60 5.50
N PRO A 70 -12.72 -25.55 4.44
CA PRO A 70 -13.27 -25.09 3.18
C PRO A 70 -14.44 -26.04 2.93
N GLU A 71 -15.64 -25.55 2.62
CA GLU A 71 -16.64 -26.45 2.07
C GLU A 71 -15.92 -27.25 0.98
N GLU A 72 -15.81 -28.58 1.15
CA GLU A 72 -14.95 -29.44 0.32
C GLU A 72 -15.18 -29.16 -1.18
N VAL A 73 -16.39 -28.70 -1.49
CA VAL A 73 -16.86 -28.12 -2.74
C VAL A 73 -15.87 -27.13 -3.38
N GLU A 74 -15.37 -26.10 -2.69
CA GLU A 74 -14.50 -25.08 -3.32
C GLU A 74 -13.11 -25.62 -3.65
N VAL A 75 -12.52 -26.47 -2.80
CA VAL A 75 -11.21 -27.07 -3.09
C VAL A 75 -11.32 -28.11 -4.20
N ASN A 76 -12.41 -28.88 -4.21
CA ASN A 76 -12.68 -29.86 -5.26
C ASN A 76 -12.92 -29.20 -6.63
N ASP A 77 -13.57 -28.04 -6.64
CA ASP A 77 -13.75 -27.21 -7.85
C ASP A 77 -12.41 -26.62 -8.33
N LEU A 78 -11.58 -26.11 -7.41
CA LEU A 78 -10.27 -25.55 -7.76
C LEU A 78 -9.32 -26.61 -8.32
N LEU A 79 -9.36 -27.83 -7.81
CA LEU A 79 -8.50 -28.92 -8.26
C LEU A 79 -9.01 -29.60 -9.55
N GLN A 80 -10.20 -29.24 -10.06
CA GLN A 80 -10.83 -29.90 -11.20
C GLN A 80 -10.85 -31.43 -11.07
N ILE A 81 -11.09 -31.89 -9.84
CA ILE A 81 -11.28 -33.31 -9.59
C ILE A 81 -12.53 -33.74 -10.38
N PRO A 82 -12.47 -34.83 -11.16
CA PRO A 82 -13.63 -35.37 -11.87
C PRO A 82 -14.83 -35.46 -10.92
N GLU A 83 -16.02 -35.07 -11.39
CA GLU A 83 -17.21 -34.93 -10.54
C GLU A 83 -17.51 -36.18 -9.72
N GLU A 84 -17.27 -37.34 -10.32
CA GLU A 84 -17.39 -38.68 -9.74
C GLU A 84 -16.48 -38.96 -8.53
N PHE A 85 -15.40 -38.21 -8.34
CA PHE A 85 -14.51 -38.35 -7.17
C PHE A 85 -14.67 -37.23 -6.15
N ARG A 86 -15.55 -36.25 -6.41
CA ARG A 86 -15.75 -35.14 -5.48
C ARG A 86 -16.41 -35.66 -4.21
N ASN A 87 -15.88 -35.23 -3.07
CA ASN A 87 -16.36 -35.59 -1.72
C ASN A 87 -16.29 -37.09 -1.40
N LEU A 88 -15.55 -37.88 -2.20
CA LEU A 88 -15.23 -39.26 -1.85
C LEU A 88 -13.90 -39.28 -1.09
N ASP A 89 -13.84 -40.07 -0.02
CA ASP A 89 -12.56 -40.37 0.59
C ASP A 89 -11.66 -41.16 -0.40
N PRO A 90 -10.33 -41.17 -0.23
CA PRO A 90 -9.42 -41.82 -1.17
C PRO A 90 -9.70 -43.32 -1.39
N ALA A 91 -10.21 -44.03 -0.38
CA ALA A 91 -10.54 -45.44 -0.48
C ALA A 91 -11.86 -45.66 -1.23
N ALA A 92 -12.85 -44.81 -1.00
CA ALA A 92 -14.12 -44.79 -1.71
C ALA A 92 -13.94 -44.40 -3.20
N ALA A 93 -13.10 -43.41 -3.48
CA ALA A 93 -12.74 -43.03 -4.86
C ALA A 93 -12.04 -44.18 -5.60
N ALA A 94 -11.11 -44.88 -4.94
CA ALA A 94 -10.44 -46.05 -5.50
C ALA A 94 -11.41 -47.22 -5.73
N ALA A 95 -12.37 -47.43 -4.83
CA ALA A 95 -13.40 -48.46 -4.98
C ALA A 95 -14.34 -48.14 -6.15
N ALA A 96 -14.80 -46.89 -6.27
CA ALA A 96 -15.65 -46.43 -7.36
C ALA A 96 -14.95 -46.56 -8.72
N GLU A 97 -13.67 -46.18 -8.81
CA GLU A 97 -12.89 -46.33 -10.05
C GLU A 97 -12.66 -47.82 -10.39
N LYS A 98 -12.43 -48.67 -9.38
CA LYS A 98 -12.30 -50.12 -9.59
C LYS A 98 -13.59 -50.75 -10.09
N GLU A 99 -14.74 -50.34 -9.55
CA GLU A 99 -16.05 -50.82 -9.98
C GLU A 99 -16.34 -50.41 -11.43
N ARG A 100 -16.05 -49.15 -11.79
CA ARG A 100 -16.20 -48.64 -13.16
C ARG A 100 -15.30 -49.39 -14.16
N ASN A 101 -14.06 -49.67 -13.76
CA ASN A 101 -13.09 -50.36 -14.59
C ASN A 101 -13.39 -51.86 -14.77
N ALA A 102 -14.28 -52.44 -13.97
CA ALA A 102 -14.61 -53.87 -14.06
C ALA A 102 -15.35 -54.25 -15.36
N SER A 103 -16.06 -53.30 -15.98
CA SER A 103 -16.82 -53.52 -17.22
C SER A 103 -16.10 -53.07 -18.49
N LEU A 104 -14.95 -52.42 -18.38
CA LEU A 104 -14.23 -51.86 -19.53
C LEU A 104 -13.33 -52.92 -20.17
N ASP A 105 -13.25 -52.88 -21.50
CA ASP A 105 -12.25 -53.65 -22.23
C ASP A 105 -10.87 -52.98 -22.13
N ARG A 106 -9.85 -53.63 -22.69
CA ARG A 106 -8.48 -53.15 -22.58
C ARG A 106 -8.27 -51.76 -23.20
N GLU A 107 -8.87 -51.50 -24.35
CA GLU A 107 -8.73 -50.23 -25.05
C GLU A 107 -9.37 -49.10 -24.25
N ALA A 108 -10.59 -49.32 -23.74
CA ALA A 108 -11.25 -48.35 -22.87
C ALA A 108 -10.52 -48.12 -21.53
N LEU A 109 -9.86 -49.15 -20.98
CA LEU A 109 -9.01 -48.99 -19.79
C LEU A 109 -7.77 -48.13 -20.08
N GLU A 110 -7.13 -48.32 -21.24
CA GLU A 110 -5.98 -47.52 -21.66
C GLU A 110 -6.39 -46.04 -21.84
N ASP A 111 -7.52 -45.78 -22.51
CA ASP A 111 -8.10 -44.44 -22.65
C ASP A 111 -8.42 -43.79 -21.31
N ARG A 112 -9.01 -44.55 -20.37
CA ARG A 112 -9.33 -44.08 -19.03
C ARG A 112 -8.09 -43.69 -18.22
N VAL A 113 -7.01 -44.46 -18.33
CA VAL A 113 -5.73 -44.12 -17.68
C VAL A 113 -5.15 -42.82 -18.24
N VAL A 114 -5.22 -42.62 -19.57
CA VAL A 114 -4.78 -41.38 -20.21
C VAL A 114 -5.62 -40.18 -19.73
N GLU A 115 -6.93 -40.34 -19.65
CA GLU A 115 -7.85 -39.33 -19.15
C GLU A 115 -7.51 -38.92 -17.70
N LEU A 116 -7.39 -39.89 -16.78
CA LEU A 116 -7.04 -39.62 -15.39
C LEU A 116 -5.65 -38.99 -15.25
N THR A 117 -4.69 -39.40 -16.07
CA THR A 117 -3.35 -38.81 -16.10
C THR A 117 -3.41 -37.35 -16.55
N LYS A 118 -4.24 -37.02 -17.54
CA LYS A 118 -4.48 -35.65 -17.99
C LYS A 118 -5.09 -34.80 -16.88
N HIS A 119 -6.10 -35.31 -16.16
CA HIS A 119 -6.67 -34.62 -15.01
C HIS A 119 -5.63 -34.37 -13.91
N LEU A 120 -4.81 -35.37 -13.57
CA LEU A 120 -3.74 -35.22 -12.58
C LEU A 120 -2.70 -34.17 -13.01
N ALA A 121 -2.32 -34.15 -14.28
CA ALA A 121 -1.38 -33.16 -14.82
C ALA A 121 -1.97 -31.74 -14.77
N MET A 122 -3.22 -31.55 -15.18
CA MET A 122 -3.91 -30.25 -15.09
C MET A 122 -4.07 -29.79 -13.65
N ALA A 123 -4.45 -30.69 -12.74
CA ALA A 123 -4.55 -30.41 -11.32
C ALA A 123 -3.19 -29.97 -10.75
N ARG A 124 -2.09 -30.66 -11.07
CA ARG A 124 -0.76 -30.26 -10.61
C ARG A 124 -0.28 -28.93 -11.19
N LEU A 125 -0.54 -28.69 -12.47
CA LEU A 125 -0.09 -27.48 -13.15
C LEU A 125 -0.83 -26.23 -12.63
N HIS A 126 -2.15 -26.34 -12.41
CA HIS A 126 -2.98 -25.19 -12.08
C HIS A 126 -3.36 -25.08 -10.60
N SER A 127 -3.20 -26.13 -9.79
CA SER A 127 -3.59 -26.11 -8.37
C SER A 127 -2.94 -24.96 -7.62
N LYS A 128 -1.63 -24.73 -7.81
CA LYS A 128 -0.93 -23.62 -7.16
C LYS A 128 -1.53 -22.28 -7.54
N ALA A 129 -1.62 -21.97 -8.84
CA ALA A 129 -2.14 -20.69 -9.33
C ALA A 129 -3.60 -20.46 -8.90
N ARG A 130 -4.43 -21.51 -8.92
CA ARG A 130 -5.84 -21.44 -8.50
C ARG A 130 -5.99 -21.26 -6.99
N LEU A 131 -5.18 -21.97 -6.20
CA LEU A 131 -5.14 -21.78 -4.74
C LEU A 131 -4.66 -20.37 -4.40
N GLU A 132 -3.63 -19.87 -5.09
CA GLU A 132 -3.17 -18.48 -4.93
C GLU A 132 -4.28 -17.48 -5.27
N GLN A 133 -4.97 -17.65 -6.41
CA GLN A 133 -6.08 -16.79 -6.81
C GLN A 133 -7.25 -16.85 -5.82
N ALA A 134 -7.60 -18.04 -5.32
CA ALA A 134 -8.66 -18.22 -4.33
C ALA A 134 -8.29 -17.61 -2.97
N LEU A 135 -7.03 -17.73 -2.55
CA LEU A 135 -6.53 -17.08 -1.35
C LEU A 135 -6.53 -15.55 -1.51
N GLN A 136 -6.10 -15.03 -2.66
CA GLN A 136 -6.13 -13.60 -2.95
C GLN A 136 -7.56 -13.05 -2.97
N SER A 137 -8.53 -13.76 -3.56
CA SER A 137 -9.92 -13.31 -3.59
C SER A 137 -10.55 -13.32 -2.19
N ARG A 138 -10.24 -14.33 -1.38
CA ARG A 138 -10.67 -14.41 0.03
C ARG A 138 -10.03 -13.31 0.88
N LEU A 139 -8.74 -13.03 0.69
CA LEU A 139 -8.05 -11.93 1.36
C LEU A 139 -8.70 -10.59 1.02
N ALA A 140 -8.90 -10.30 -0.27
CA ALA A 140 -9.55 -9.07 -0.72
C ALA A 140 -10.98 -8.93 -0.17
N LYS A 141 -11.74 -10.02 -0.08
CA LYS A 141 -13.08 -10.03 0.52
C LYS A 141 -13.02 -9.73 2.03
N ALA A 142 -12.08 -10.31 2.75
CA ALA A 142 -11.89 -10.07 4.18
C ALA A 142 -11.45 -8.62 4.45
N GLU A 143 -10.54 -8.08 3.64
CA GLU A 143 -10.12 -6.67 3.71
C GLU A 143 -11.30 -5.72 3.47
N MET A 144 -12.12 -5.98 2.44
CA MET A 144 -13.32 -5.18 2.17
C MET A 144 -14.31 -5.21 3.34
N GLN A 145 -14.56 -6.39 3.92
CA GLN A 145 -15.43 -6.54 5.09
C GLN A 145 -14.88 -5.79 6.31
N SER A 146 -13.56 -5.82 6.51
CA SER A 146 -12.91 -5.08 7.59
C SER A 146 -12.98 -3.57 7.39
N LEU A 147 -12.84 -3.08 6.16
CA LEU A 147 -13.00 -1.65 5.87
C LEU A 147 -14.44 -1.21 6.10
N GLN A 148 -15.41 -2.05 5.73
CA GLN A 148 -16.83 -1.77 5.98
C GLN A 148 -17.15 -1.73 7.47
N SER A 149 -16.60 -2.65 8.28
CA SER A 149 -16.81 -2.62 9.73
C SER A 149 -16.14 -1.42 10.38
N LEU A 150 -14.94 -1.04 9.94
CA LEU A 150 -14.25 0.18 10.39
C LEU A 150 -15.06 1.44 10.05
N TYR A 151 -15.64 1.50 8.85
CA TYR A 151 -16.48 2.62 8.43
C TYR A 151 -17.73 2.77 9.32
N VAL A 152 -18.43 1.68 9.60
CA VAL A 152 -19.60 1.70 10.52
C VAL A 152 -19.18 2.13 11.92
N ALA A 153 -18.08 1.58 12.45
CA ALA A 153 -17.57 1.97 13.76
C ALA A 153 -17.19 3.46 13.84
N LEU A 154 -16.65 4.04 12.75
CA LEU A 154 -16.33 5.45 12.66
C LEU A 154 -17.61 6.31 12.65
N GLN A 155 -18.65 5.89 11.92
CA GLN A 155 -19.95 6.57 11.91
C GLN A 155 -20.62 6.56 13.29
N ASP A 156 -20.56 5.42 13.99
CA ASP A 156 -21.08 5.31 15.36
C ASP A 156 -20.31 6.23 16.32
N ALA A 157 -18.98 6.29 16.21
CA ALA A 157 -18.15 7.18 17.01
C ALA A 157 -18.40 8.67 16.72
N GLU A 158 -18.63 9.03 15.45
CA GLU A 158 -19.03 10.39 15.06
C GLU A 158 -20.38 10.77 15.65
N ALA A 159 -21.36 9.86 15.59
CA ALA A 159 -22.68 10.07 16.20
C ALA A 159 -22.62 10.20 17.73
N GLU A 160 -21.77 9.41 18.40
CA GLU A 160 -21.52 9.54 19.84
C GLU A 160 -20.85 10.88 20.19
N PHE A 161 -19.88 11.31 19.38
CA PHE A 161 -19.23 12.61 19.55
C PHE A 161 -20.21 13.77 19.37
N ASP A 162 -21.03 13.74 18.32
CA ASP A 162 -22.06 14.76 18.08
C ASP A 162 -23.08 14.82 19.21
N LYS A 163 -23.47 13.66 19.74
CA LYS A 163 -24.37 13.58 20.91
C LYS A 163 -23.71 14.19 22.15
N ALA A 164 -22.46 13.84 22.44
CA ALA A 164 -21.73 14.38 23.58
C ALA A 164 -21.55 15.91 23.45
N ALA A 165 -21.18 16.39 22.26
CA ALA A 165 -21.07 17.82 21.97
C ALA A 165 -22.42 18.53 22.17
N ALA A 166 -23.53 17.95 21.71
CA ALA A 166 -24.86 18.51 21.90
C ALA A 166 -25.26 18.61 23.39
N GLU A 167 -24.90 17.61 24.20
CA GLU A 167 -25.09 17.62 25.66
C GLU A 167 -24.26 18.72 26.33
N GLU A 168 -22.96 18.82 26.01
CA GLU A 168 -22.07 19.87 26.52
C GLU A 168 -22.55 21.28 26.14
N PHE A 169 -22.95 21.49 24.88
CA PHE A 169 -23.54 22.76 24.44
C PHE A 169 -24.85 23.07 25.16
N GLY A 170 -25.62 22.04 25.52
CA GLY A 170 -26.84 22.17 26.33
C GLY A 170 -26.52 22.66 27.75
N GLU A 171 -25.53 22.05 28.41
CA GLU A 171 -25.07 22.45 29.74
C GLU A 171 -24.52 23.88 29.73
N LEU A 172 -23.72 24.23 28.73
CA LEU A 172 -23.11 25.55 28.61
C LEU A 172 -24.16 26.65 28.39
N LYS A 173 -25.22 26.36 27.61
CA LYS A 173 -26.38 27.26 27.48
C LYS A 173 -27.14 27.47 28.80
N VAL A 174 -27.30 26.42 29.60
CA VAL A 174 -27.96 26.53 30.91
C VAL A 174 -27.09 27.33 31.88
N ALA A 175 -25.78 27.13 31.87
CA ALA A 175 -24.84 27.90 32.69
C ALA A 175 -24.86 29.38 32.31
N LEU A 176 -24.81 29.71 31.02
CA LEU A 176 -24.86 31.08 30.53
C LEU A 176 -26.17 31.79 30.92
N ARG A 177 -27.32 31.10 30.83
CA ARG A 177 -28.61 31.65 31.29
C ARG A 177 -28.60 31.98 32.77
N ARG A 178 -28.05 31.09 33.62
CA ARG A 178 -27.92 31.35 35.06
C ARG A 178 -27.04 32.56 35.33
N GLU A 179 -25.91 32.70 34.64
CA GLU A 179 -25.03 33.86 34.80
C GLU A 179 -25.73 35.17 34.39
N HIS A 180 -26.51 35.17 33.32
CA HIS A 180 -27.32 36.34 32.94
C HIS A 180 -28.41 36.67 33.96
N GLU A 181 -29.07 35.65 34.52
CA GLU A 181 -30.06 35.83 35.60
C GLU A 181 -29.41 36.41 36.86
N ASP A 182 -28.25 35.90 37.27
CA ASP A 182 -27.49 36.38 38.42
C ASP A 182 -27.04 37.84 38.22
N ARG A 183 -26.48 38.18 37.04
CA ARG A 183 -26.12 39.58 36.69
C ARG A 183 -27.33 40.51 36.65
N ALA A 184 -28.49 40.02 36.21
CA ALA A 184 -29.73 40.80 36.21
C ALA A 184 -30.25 41.07 37.64
N VAL A 185 -30.00 40.15 38.57
CA VAL A 185 -30.30 40.36 40.01
C VAL A 185 -29.31 41.35 40.63
N GLU A 186 -28.01 41.21 40.36
CA GLU A 186 -26.98 42.12 40.86
C GLU A 186 -27.19 43.57 40.40
N SER A 187 -27.50 43.78 39.11
CA SER A 187 -27.78 45.12 38.56
C SER A 187 -29.02 45.77 39.17
N LYS A 188 -30.06 44.99 39.51
CA LYS A 188 -31.23 45.50 40.25
C LYS A 188 -30.90 45.85 41.70
N GLY A 189 -29.98 45.11 42.34
CA GLY A 189 -29.50 45.41 43.69
C GLY A 189 -28.69 46.71 43.76
N ALA A 190 -27.87 47.00 42.75
CA ALA A 190 -27.06 48.22 42.69
C ALA A 190 -27.89 49.51 42.48
N ALA A 191 -29.06 49.42 41.83
CA ALA A 191 -29.97 50.55 41.60
C ALA A 191 -30.79 50.94 42.85
N TYR A 192 -30.73 50.15 43.92
CA TYR A 192 -31.44 50.39 45.18
C TYR A 192 -30.44 50.72 46.31
N ALA A 193 -29.45 51.56 46.03
CA ALA A 193 -28.72 52.26 47.08
C ALA A 193 -29.65 53.36 47.62
N PRO A 194 -30.09 53.32 48.89
CA PRO A 194 -30.92 54.36 49.44
C PRO A 194 -30.08 55.64 49.57
N ASP A 195 -30.36 56.63 48.73
CA ASP A 195 -29.99 58.03 48.98
C ASP A 195 -30.70 58.46 50.26
N THR A 196 -29.99 58.34 51.39
CA THR A 196 -30.30 59.12 52.58
C THR A 196 -29.80 60.53 52.34
N ASP A 197 -30.76 61.45 52.21
CA ASP A 197 -30.69 62.91 52.27
C ASP A 197 -30.78 63.66 50.93
N ALA A 198 -32.01 63.98 50.51
CA ALA A 198 -32.48 65.38 50.39
C ALA A 198 -33.86 65.47 49.72
N MET A 199 -34.63 66.45 50.22
CA MET A 199 -35.99 66.82 49.84
C MET A 199 -36.14 67.39 48.42
N ASP A 200 -37.40 67.37 47.98
CA ASP A 200 -38.06 68.23 47.00
C ASP A 200 -37.87 67.96 45.48
N GLY A 201 -38.80 67.15 44.96
CA GLY A 201 -39.83 67.67 44.07
C GLY A 201 -39.44 68.03 42.63
N CYS A 202 -39.64 67.10 41.68
CA CYS A 202 -40.37 67.39 40.43
C CYS A 202 -40.55 66.18 39.52
N SER A 203 -41.79 66.08 39.01
CA SER A 203 -42.23 65.56 37.71
C SER A 203 -41.75 64.20 37.21
N SER A 204 -42.69 63.27 37.36
CA SER A 204 -42.91 62.02 36.62
C SER A 204 -42.75 62.13 35.10
N ALA A 205 -41.81 61.36 34.55
CA ALA A 205 -41.83 60.87 33.17
C ALA A 205 -41.57 59.37 33.17
N SER A 206 -42.63 58.58 33.07
CA SER A 206 -42.62 57.13 32.92
C SER A 206 -42.20 56.74 31.51
N ILE A 207 -40.92 56.39 31.31
CA ILE A 207 -40.42 55.78 30.07
C ILE A 207 -40.49 54.26 30.21
N SER A 208 -41.46 53.65 29.53
CA SER A 208 -41.55 52.20 29.38
C SER A 208 -40.52 51.72 28.34
N LEU A 209 -39.31 51.36 28.78
CA LEU A 209 -38.34 50.67 27.93
C LEU A 209 -38.77 49.20 27.79
N SER A 210 -39.12 48.83 26.56
CA SER A 210 -39.57 47.48 26.20
C SER A 210 -38.37 46.53 26.12
N PRO A 211 -38.45 45.28 26.63
CA PRO A 211 -37.29 44.37 26.78
C PRO A 211 -36.81 43.69 25.49
N LYS A 212 -37.29 44.12 24.31
CA LYS A 212 -37.08 43.39 23.03
C LYS A 212 -35.75 43.67 22.32
N LEU A 213 -34.93 44.62 22.76
CA LEU A 213 -33.67 44.96 22.07
C LEU A 213 -32.44 44.14 22.53
N GLY A 214 -32.45 43.56 23.74
CA GLY A 214 -31.30 42.80 24.26
C GLY A 214 -31.12 41.43 23.60
N ASP A 215 -32.23 40.76 23.26
CA ASP A 215 -32.20 39.39 22.73
C ASP A 215 -31.73 39.30 21.27
N LEU A 216 -31.80 40.39 20.51
CA LEU A 216 -31.36 40.42 19.11
C LEU A 216 -29.84 40.61 18.98
N ALA A 217 -29.23 41.46 19.83
CA ALA A 217 -27.79 41.67 19.82
C ALA A 217 -27.03 40.41 20.28
N ALA A 218 -27.53 39.71 21.30
CA ALA A 218 -26.94 38.46 21.75
C ALA A 218 -27.06 37.33 20.71
N ALA A 219 -28.11 37.34 19.88
CA ALA A 219 -28.28 36.36 18.81
C ALA A 219 -27.32 36.59 17.63
N GLU A 220 -27.00 37.85 17.31
CA GLU A 220 -25.99 38.19 16.30
C GLU A 220 -24.57 37.83 16.77
N GLU A 221 -24.20 38.19 18.01
CA GLU A 221 -22.88 37.83 18.57
C GLU A 221 -22.68 36.30 18.63
N PHE A 222 -23.73 35.55 18.95
CA PHE A 222 -23.66 34.08 18.97
C PHE A 222 -23.58 33.47 17.55
N GLY A 223 -24.13 34.14 16.55
CA GLY A 223 -24.00 33.78 15.14
C GLY A 223 -22.57 33.94 14.64
N GLU A 224 -21.93 35.07 14.97
CA GLU A 224 -20.54 35.36 14.62
C GLU A 224 -19.56 34.39 15.28
N LEU A 225 -19.78 34.06 16.57
CA LEU A 225 -18.95 33.08 17.29
C LEU A 225 -19.00 31.68 16.63
N LYS A 226 -20.18 31.27 16.14
CA LYS A 226 -20.37 29.99 15.43
C LYS A 226 -19.64 29.94 14.09
N VAL A 227 -19.54 31.07 13.40
CA VAL A 227 -18.80 31.18 12.14
C VAL A 227 -17.29 31.18 12.42
N ALA A 228 -16.85 31.89 13.45
CA ALA A 228 -15.45 31.91 13.87
C ALA A 228 -14.94 30.51 14.28
N LEU A 229 -15.70 29.78 15.09
CA LEU A 229 -15.33 28.43 15.53
C LEU A 229 -15.25 27.43 14.35
N ARG A 230 -16.16 27.54 13.38
CA ARG A 230 -16.11 26.72 12.15
C ARG A 230 -14.89 27.05 11.31
N ARG A 231 -14.54 28.33 11.21
CA ARG A 231 -13.35 28.79 10.49
C ARG A 231 -12.06 28.30 11.14
N GLU A 232 -11.95 28.36 12.48
CA GLU A 232 -10.78 27.82 13.20
C GLU A 232 -10.66 26.30 13.00
N HIS A 233 -11.78 25.57 13.00
CA HIS A 233 -11.77 24.13 12.71
C HIS A 233 -11.31 23.84 11.27
N GLU A 234 -11.81 24.58 10.28
CA GLU A 234 -11.37 24.47 8.89
C GLU A 234 -9.90 24.85 8.70
N GLU A 235 -9.40 25.88 9.38
CA GLU A 235 -7.99 26.28 9.37
C GLU A 235 -7.11 25.21 10.04
N ALA A 236 -7.55 24.58 11.13
CA ALA A 236 -6.84 23.47 11.76
C ALA A 236 -6.79 22.23 10.85
N VAL A 237 -7.90 21.87 10.20
CA VAL A 237 -7.94 20.79 9.21
C VAL A 237 -7.03 21.12 8.01
N ALA A 238 -6.98 22.38 7.57
CA ALA A 238 -6.08 22.82 6.51
C ALA A 238 -4.60 22.78 6.92
N GLN A 239 -4.25 23.13 8.16
CA GLN A 239 -2.88 23.04 8.68
C GLN A 239 -2.42 21.58 8.79
N VAL A 240 -3.27 20.66 9.24
CA VAL A 240 -2.96 19.23 9.25
C VAL A 240 -2.75 18.71 7.82
N ARG A 241 -3.50 19.23 6.85
CA ARG A 241 -3.34 18.91 5.42
C ARG A 241 -2.04 19.50 4.84
N ALA A 242 -1.64 20.70 5.25
CA ALA A 242 -0.43 21.38 4.80
C ALA A 242 0.86 20.77 5.36
N LEU A 243 0.83 20.25 6.59
CA LEU A 243 1.96 19.53 7.21
C LEU A 243 2.24 18.16 6.55
N GLY A 244 1.38 17.70 5.65
CA GLY A 244 1.55 16.48 4.87
C GLY A 244 2.25 16.65 3.51
N SER A 245 2.75 17.85 3.16
CA SER A 245 3.39 18.12 1.87
C SER A 245 4.88 18.49 2.04
N PRO A 246 5.85 17.70 1.55
CA PRO A 246 7.26 18.04 1.66
C PRO A 246 7.71 18.92 0.48
N THR A 247 8.20 20.13 0.77
CA THR A 247 9.01 20.93 -0.15
C THR A 247 10.41 21.16 0.41
N ALA A 248 11.37 21.02 -0.51
CA ALA A 248 12.83 21.06 -0.37
C ALA A 248 13.42 22.19 0.50
N GLY A 249 14.53 21.90 1.19
CA GLY A 249 15.37 22.89 1.90
C GLY A 249 16.36 23.62 0.97
N PRO A 250 17.52 24.09 1.47
CA PRO A 250 17.84 24.68 2.78
C PRO A 250 18.32 26.15 2.61
N PRO A 251 18.68 26.86 3.69
CA PRO A 251 19.70 27.89 3.55
C PRO A 251 20.84 27.77 4.57
N SER A 252 22.04 28.01 4.05
CA SER A 252 23.31 28.17 4.75
C SER A 252 23.43 29.53 5.45
N ASP A 253 24.48 29.60 6.29
CA ASP A 253 25.18 30.79 6.80
C ASP A 253 24.71 31.40 8.12
N VAL A 254 25.44 31.06 9.20
CA VAL A 254 25.69 31.98 10.32
C VAL A 254 27.16 31.85 10.75
N GLN A 255 27.93 32.92 10.51
CA GLN A 255 29.23 33.20 11.13
C GLN A 255 29.04 33.72 12.56
N THR A 256 29.94 33.39 13.49
CA THR A 256 30.37 34.27 14.61
C THR A 256 31.66 33.72 15.28
N PRO A 257 32.43 34.55 16.02
CA PRO A 257 33.91 34.57 15.99
C PRO A 257 34.56 34.06 17.32
N PRO A 258 35.90 34.20 17.53
CA PRO A 258 36.69 33.25 18.33
C PRO A 258 36.99 33.72 19.77
N LEU A 259 37.32 32.78 20.66
CA LEU A 259 38.07 33.07 21.89
C LEU A 259 38.94 31.89 22.37
N ALA A 260 40.24 32.17 22.31
CA ALA A 260 41.42 31.66 23.02
C ALA A 260 41.33 30.44 23.97
N ALA A 261 42.10 29.41 23.58
CA ALA A 261 43.21 28.76 24.31
C ALA A 261 43.01 28.21 25.74
N GLN A 262 43.15 26.89 25.85
CA GLN A 262 44.08 26.28 26.81
C GLN A 262 44.53 24.88 26.38
N ALA A 263 45.83 24.64 26.51
CA ALA A 263 46.60 23.59 25.87
C ALA A 263 46.33 22.18 26.44
N ARG A 264 46.11 21.21 25.55
CA ARG A 264 46.28 19.78 25.80
C ARG A 264 46.86 19.15 24.53
N ALA A 265 47.84 18.26 24.70
CA ALA A 265 48.65 17.66 23.63
C ALA A 265 47.81 17.19 22.42
N PRO A 266 48.32 17.32 21.17
CA PRO A 266 47.56 16.98 19.97
C PRO A 266 47.28 15.47 19.96
N ALA A 267 46.01 15.10 20.08
CA ALA A 267 45.53 13.83 19.59
C ALA A 267 45.77 13.78 18.07
N PRO A 268 46.10 12.62 17.49
CA PRO A 268 46.26 12.52 16.04
C PRO A 268 45.00 13.07 15.37
N GLU A 269 45.18 14.00 14.44
CA GLU A 269 44.11 14.49 13.58
C GLU A 269 43.46 13.27 12.92
N VAL A 270 42.24 12.95 13.33
CA VAL A 270 41.45 11.91 12.68
C VAL A 270 41.07 12.49 11.34
N GLU A 271 41.82 12.11 10.29
CA GLU A 271 41.46 12.41 8.91
C GLU A 271 39.98 12.03 8.72
N THR A 272 39.16 13.02 8.38
CA THR A 272 37.75 12.80 8.07
C THR A 272 37.68 11.94 6.82
N PHE A 273 37.35 10.68 7.01
CA PHE A 273 37.23 9.70 5.95
C PHE A 273 36.04 10.04 5.05
N ASP A 274 36.31 10.27 3.75
CA ASP A 274 35.27 10.58 2.76
C ASP A 274 34.51 9.29 2.37
N PRO A 275 33.19 9.20 2.61
CA PRO A 275 32.38 8.03 2.25
C PRO A 275 32.48 7.64 0.77
N ALA A 276 32.78 8.59 -0.13
CA ALA A 276 32.96 8.32 -1.54
C ALA A 276 34.16 7.39 -1.83
N GLN A 277 35.17 7.39 -0.96
CA GLN A 277 36.35 6.53 -1.12
C GLN A 277 36.06 5.05 -0.83
N ILE A 278 34.99 4.72 -0.10
CA ILE A 278 34.59 3.32 0.17
C ILE A 278 34.23 2.57 -1.11
N ASN A 279 33.60 3.29 -2.04
CA ASN A 279 33.11 2.72 -3.28
C ASN A 279 34.14 2.80 -4.41
N GLN A 280 35.34 3.32 -4.15
CA GLN A 280 36.40 3.38 -5.14
C GLN A 280 36.91 1.97 -5.49
N GLU A 281 36.99 1.67 -6.79
CA GLU A 281 37.56 0.41 -7.27
C GLU A 281 39.06 0.35 -6.95
N PHE A 282 39.50 -0.74 -6.31
CA PHE A 282 40.91 -0.99 -6.09
C PHE A 282 41.53 -1.66 -7.31
N SER A 283 42.72 -1.20 -7.67
CA SER A 283 43.50 -1.75 -8.81
C SER A 283 44.16 -3.10 -8.51
N LYS A 284 44.29 -3.49 -7.25
CA LYS A 284 44.99 -4.74 -6.86
C LYS A 284 44.05 -5.94 -7.03
N PRO A 285 44.36 -6.93 -7.88
CA PRO A 285 43.50 -8.10 -8.01
C PRO A 285 43.42 -8.89 -6.70
N VAL A 286 42.23 -9.40 -6.38
CA VAL A 286 41.98 -10.22 -5.17
C VAL A 286 41.72 -11.66 -5.57
N MET A 287 42.29 -12.63 -4.86
CA MET A 287 42.11 -14.03 -5.21
C MET A 287 40.82 -14.60 -4.60
N PHE A 288 39.89 -15.04 -5.46
CA PHE A 288 38.68 -15.77 -5.10
C PHE A 288 38.68 -17.14 -5.78
N LYS A 289 38.63 -18.22 -4.98
CA LYS A 289 38.72 -19.61 -5.46
C LYS A 289 39.88 -19.84 -6.44
N ASN A 290 41.06 -19.32 -6.10
CA ASN A 290 42.29 -19.40 -6.90
C ASN A 290 42.25 -18.63 -8.23
N ARG A 291 41.33 -17.67 -8.40
CA ARG A 291 41.29 -16.80 -9.58
C ARG A 291 41.26 -15.32 -9.18
N PRO A 292 41.85 -14.43 -9.96
CA PRO A 292 41.79 -13.00 -9.68
C PRO A 292 40.39 -12.46 -9.96
N LEU A 293 39.84 -11.74 -9.00
CA LEU A 293 38.76 -10.79 -9.17
C LEU A 293 39.36 -9.42 -9.49
N THR A 294 38.79 -8.74 -10.47
CA THR A 294 39.08 -7.34 -10.80
C THR A 294 37.88 -6.46 -10.44
N ARG A 295 38.06 -5.14 -10.45
CA ARG A 295 37.00 -4.16 -10.10
C ARG A 295 36.40 -4.39 -8.71
N CYS A 296 37.25 -4.73 -7.74
CA CYS A 296 36.83 -4.95 -6.36
C CYS A 296 36.72 -3.61 -5.61
N ASN A 297 35.67 -3.42 -4.81
CA ASN A 297 35.50 -2.29 -3.88
C ASN A 297 35.90 -2.73 -2.46
N VAL A 298 35.87 -1.82 -1.47
CA VAL A 298 36.21 -2.15 -0.07
C VAL A 298 35.39 -3.32 0.45
N LEU A 299 34.10 -3.40 0.08
CA LEU A 299 33.20 -4.46 0.52
C LEU A 299 33.66 -5.85 0.05
N HIS A 300 34.08 -5.98 -1.21
CA HIS A 300 34.63 -7.23 -1.75
C HIS A 300 35.88 -7.68 -0.98
N TYR A 301 36.80 -6.78 -0.62
CA TYR A 301 37.95 -7.12 0.23
C TYR A 301 37.53 -7.54 1.62
N ALA A 302 36.62 -6.79 2.24
CA ALA A 302 36.15 -7.09 3.58
C ALA A 302 35.54 -8.49 3.65
N ILE A 303 34.80 -8.94 2.63
CA ILE A 303 34.23 -10.29 2.54
C ILE A 303 35.33 -11.36 2.41
N ILE A 304 36.35 -11.13 1.59
CA ILE A 304 37.43 -12.10 1.36
C ILE A 304 38.34 -12.21 2.60
N GLU A 305 38.68 -11.10 3.23
CA GLU A 305 39.49 -11.07 4.44
C GLU A 305 38.72 -11.65 5.64
N SER A 306 37.46 -11.27 5.81
CA SER A 306 36.60 -11.83 6.86
C SER A 306 36.40 -13.33 6.73
N ALA A 307 36.35 -13.88 5.52
CA ALA A 307 36.21 -15.33 5.32
C ALA A 307 37.37 -16.12 5.93
N SER A 308 38.57 -15.54 5.99
CA SER A 308 39.73 -16.16 6.65
C SER A 308 39.61 -16.16 8.18
N THR A 309 38.99 -15.12 8.76
CA THR A 309 38.82 -14.95 10.21
C THR A 309 37.48 -15.50 10.72
N LYS A 310 36.57 -15.87 9.82
CA LYS A 310 35.17 -16.27 10.09
C LYS A 310 34.38 -15.22 10.88
N SER A 311 34.77 -13.94 10.84
CA SER A 311 34.11 -12.88 11.59
C SER A 311 33.30 -11.97 10.65
N GLY A 312 32.03 -11.72 10.96
CA GLY A 312 31.20 -10.78 10.17
C GLY A 312 31.47 -9.29 10.45
N GLY A 313 32.36 -9.00 11.41
CA GLY A 313 32.63 -7.64 11.91
C GLY A 313 33.07 -6.66 10.82
N PRO A 314 34.11 -6.98 10.02
CA PRO A 314 34.57 -6.09 8.95
C PRO A 314 33.50 -5.80 7.89
N VAL A 315 32.73 -6.83 7.49
CA VAL A 315 31.64 -6.67 6.51
C VAL A 315 30.55 -5.77 7.09
N SER A 316 30.15 -6.01 8.34
CA SER A 316 29.14 -5.20 9.03
C SER A 316 29.59 -3.73 9.17
N ALA A 317 30.87 -3.49 9.45
CA ALA A 317 31.42 -2.13 9.56
C ALA A 317 31.42 -1.39 8.22
N VAL A 318 31.82 -2.07 7.14
CA VAL A 318 31.84 -1.48 5.78
C VAL A 318 30.42 -1.21 5.27
N VAL A 319 29.48 -2.12 5.55
CA VAL A 319 28.07 -1.93 5.25
C VAL A 319 27.45 -0.80 6.08
N ALA A 320 27.76 -0.71 7.38
CA ALA A 320 27.33 0.40 8.23
C ALA A 320 27.88 1.76 7.77
N ALA A 321 29.03 1.76 7.09
CA ALA A 321 29.61 2.93 6.44
C ALA A 321 28.96 3.25 5.06
N LYS A 322 27.84 2.61 4.72
CA LYS A 322 27.06 2.79 3.48
C LYS A 322 27.82 2.39 2.20
N ALA A 323 28.60 1.31 2.27
CA ALA A 323 29.14 0.70 1.06
C ALA A 323 28.01 0.20 0.15
N ASP A 324 28.18 0.36 -1.16
CA ASP A 324 27.23 -0.17 -2.15
C ASP A 324 27.27 -1.71 -2.16
N ILE A 325 26.20 -2.33 -1.67
CA ILE A 325 26.05 -3.79 -1.63
C ILE A 325 25.76 -4.41 -3.00
N THR A 326 25.34 -3.59 -3.98
CA THR A 326 25.06 -4.01 -5.37
C THR A 326 26.29 -3.90 -6.28
N ALA A 327 27.40 -3.39 -5.75
CA ALA A 327 28.65 -3.29 -6.49
C ALA A 327 29.08 -4.67 -7.03
N LYS A 328 29.58 -4.68 -8.26
CA LYS A 328 29.93 -5.89 -9.00
C LYS A 328 31.44 -6.02 -9.15
N ALA A 329 31.99 -7.14 -8.72
CA ALA A 329 33.35 -7.55 -9.07
C ALA A 329 33.34 -8.36 -10.37
N MET A 330 34.43 -8.30 -11.11
CA MET A 330 34.60 -9.07 -12.35
C MET A 330 35.38 -10.35 -12.08
N TYR A 331 34.77 -11.50 -12.35
CA TYR A 331 35.38 -12.82 -12.26
C TYR A 331 35.79 -13.31 -13.65
N ALA A 332 37.09 -13.41 -13.88
CA ALA A 332 37.64 -13.93 -15.13
C ALA A 332 37.80 -15.46 -15.06
N SER A 333 37.01 -16.19 -15.85
CA SER A 333 37.12 -17.62 -16.04
C SER A 333 37.65 -17.95 -17.42
N MET A 334 38.90 -18.40 -17.49
CA MET A 334 39.44 -18.99 -18.70
C MET A 334 38.88 -20.41 -18.90
N LYS A 335 38.27 -20.68 -20.06
CA LYS A 335 37.88 -22.02 -20.51
C LYS A 335 38.53 -22.31 -21.86
N THR A 336 39.00 -23.54 -22.04
CA THR A 336 39.50 -24.01 -23.34
C THR A 336 38.29 -24.45 -24.17
N HIS A 337 38.05 -23.76 -25.27
CA HIS A 337 37.01 -24.12 -26.23
C HIS A 337 37.42 -25.43 -26.97
N PRO A 338 36.48 -26.22 -27.51
CA PRO A 338 36.81 -27.49 -28.18
C PRO A 338 37.81 -27.40 -29.34
N ASP A 339 37.99 -26.21 -29.92
CA ASP A 339 38.99 -25.92 -30.97
C ASP A 339 40.40 -25.64 -30.41
N GLY A 340 40.60 -25.79 -29.09
CA GLY A 340 41.86 -25.53 -28.40
C GLY A 340 42.12 -24.05 -28.08
N LYS A 341 41.25 -23.13 -28.49
CA LYS A 341 41.41 -21.71 -28.16
C LYS A 341 41.00 -21.45 -26.71
N GLN A 342 41.82 -20.68 -26.01
CA GLN A 342 41.47 -20.19 -24.67
C GLN A 342 40.56 -18.98 -24.83
N VAL A 343 39.34 -19.08 -24.30
CA VAL A 343 38.39 -17.97 -24.24
C VAL A 343 38.27 -17.54 -22.79
N VAL A 344 38.43 -16.24 -22.54
CA VAL A 344 38.21 -15.63 -21.22
C VAL A 344 36.75 -15.26 -21.12
N TYR A 345 36.02 -15.90 -20.22
CA TYR A 345 34.67 -15.54 -19.86
C TYR A 345 34.72 -14.61 -18.66
N GLU A 346 34.14 -13.43 -18.80
CA GLU A 346 33.99 -12.48 -17.72
C GLU A 346 32.58 -12.62 -17.13
N THR A 347 32.48 -12.73 -15.82
CA THR A 347 31.20 -12.84 -15.10
C THR A 347 31.17 -11.81 -13.99
N GLU A 348 30.12 -11.00 -13.97
CA GLU A 348 29.87 -10.05 -12.88
C GLU A 348 29.38 -10.81 -11.65
N LEU A 349 30.03 -10.57 -10.50
CA LEU A 349 29.66 -11.13 -9.20
C LEU A 349 29.40 -10.00 -8.21
N GLU A 350 28.18 -9.90 -7.71
CA GLU A 350 27.86 -9.02 -6.58
C GLU A 350 28.47 -9.53 -5.28
N ALA A 351 28.54 -8.65 -4.28
CA ALA A 351 29.04 -8.97 -2.93
C ALA A 351 28.37 -10.23 -2.33
N VAL A 352 27.05 -10.41 -2.52
CA VAL A 352 26.32 -11.59 -2.04
C VAL A 352 26.78 -12.89 -2.72
N HIS A 353 27.10 -12.86 -4.01
CA HIS A 353 27.61 -14.01 -4.75
C HIS A 353 28.99 -14.44 -4.25
N ILE A 354 29.85 -13.47 -3.91
CA ILE A 354 31.18 -13.72 -3.36
C ILE A 354 31.06 -14.32 -1.95
N ALA A 355 30.23 -13.75 -1.08
CA ALA A 355 30.01 -14.26 0.28
C ALA A 355 29.44 -15.69 0.27
N ALA A 356 28.44 -15.95 -0.57
CA ALA A 356 27.89 -17.29 -0.78
C ALA A 356 28.93 -18.25 -1.36
N GLY A 357 29.71 -17.80 -2.34
CA GLY A 357 30.76 -18.58 -2.96
C GLY A 357 31.86 -19.02 -1.97
N LEU A 358 32.17 -18.20 -0.96
CA LEU A 358 33.09 -18.54 0.14
C LEU A 358 32.43 -19.35 1.27
N GLY A 359 31.10 -19.47 1.28
CA GLY A 359 30.36 -20.05 2.40
C GLY A 359 30.44 -19.20 3.67
N HIS A 360 30.62 -17.88 3.55
CA HIS A 360 30.76 -16.98 4.69
C HIS A 360 29.39 -16.54 5.23
N ILE A 361 28.80 -17.33 6.13
CA ILE A 361 27.46 -17.09 6.70
C ILE A 361 27.35 -15.70 7.38
N PRO A 362 28.26 -15.27 8.27
CA PRO A 362 28.15 -13.94 8.88
C PRO A 362 28.16 -12.76 7.89
N ALA A 363 28.90 -12.89 6.77
CA ALA A 363 28.90 -11.87 5.73
C ALA A 363 27.57 -11.84 4.97
N LEU A 364 26.99 -13.01 4.68
CA LEU A 364 25.66 -13.11 4.08
C LEU A 364 24.58 -12.49 4.98
N GLU A 365 24.61 -12.78 6.27
CA GLU A 365 23.67 -12.18 7.24
C GLU A 365 23.77 -10.65 7.27
N ALA A 366 24.99 -10.10 7.27
CA ALA A 366 25.21 -8.66 7.24
C ALA A 366 24.70 -8.01 5.95
N LEU A 367 24.93 -8.64 4.79
CA LEU A 367 24.47 -8.16 3.49
C LEU A 367 22.95 -8.26 3.35
N LEU A 368 22.34 -9.36 3.78
CA LEU A 368 20.89 -9.55 3.74
C LEU A 368 20.17 -8.58 4.67
N LYS A 369 20.73 -8.33 5.86
CA LYS A 369 20.19 -7.33 6.79
C LYS A 369 20.21 -5.94 6.17
N ALA A 370 21.33 -5.53 5.58
CA ALA A 370 21.40 -4.24 4.91
C ALA A 370 20.48 -4.13 3.70
N SER A 371 20.32 -5.21 2.92
CA SER A 371 19.34 -5.24 1.83
C SER A 371 17.91 -5.10 2.34
N ALA A 372 17.57 -5.68 3.50
CA ALA A 372 16.27 -5.51 4.12
C ALA A 372 16.06 -4.07 4.63
N ASP A 373 17.07 -3.48 5.26
CA ASP A 373 17.05 -2.09 5.73
C ASP A 373 16.90 -1.10 4.55
N ASP A 374 17.60 -1.36 3.44
CA ASP A 374 17.47 -0.59 2.19
C ASP A 374 16.08 -0.76 1.56
N ALA A 375 15.51 -1.97 1.60
CA ALA A 375 14.17 -2.22 1.09
C ALA A 375 13.08 -1.52 1.92
N GLU A 376 13.24 -1.43 3.24
CA GLU A 376 12.33 -0.64 4.10
C GLU A 376 12.48 0.87 3.85
N GLY A 377 13.71 1.35 3.70
CA GLY A 377 13.97 2.73 3.28
C GLY A 377 13.42 3.04 1.89
N CYS A 378 13.43 2.06 0.98
CA CYS A 378 12.87 2.16 -0.36
C CYS A 378 11.34 2.14 -0.34
N LYS A 379 10.69 1.29 0.47
CA LYS A 379 9.21 1.30 0.64
C LYS A 379 8.67 2.66 1.09
N ASN A 380 9.42 3.39 1.90
CA ASN A 380 9.02 4.71 2.36
C ASN A 380 9.19 5.77 1.26
N ARG A 381 10.26 5.68 0.43
CA ARG A 381 10.44 6.55 -0.75
C ARG A 381 9.47 6.21 -1.87
N THR A 382 9.25 4.94 -2.17
CA THR A 382 8.29 4.49 -3.19
C THR A 382 6.88 4.81 -2.78
N ARG A 383 6.51 4.88 -1.50
CA ARG A 383 5.17 5.35 -1.12
C ARG A 383 4.93 6.81 -1.52
N GLU A 384 5.92 7.69 -1.32
CA GLU A 384 5.84 9.10 -1.72
C GLU A 384 5.90 9.25 -3.24
N GLU A 385 6.84 8.58 -3.91
CA GLU A 385 6.96 8.57 -5.37
C GLU A 385 5.76 7.88 -6.06
N HIS A 386 5.17 6.85 -5.45
CA HIS A 386 3.93 6.22 -5.94
C HIS A 386 2.72 7.14 -5.77
N MET A 387 2.65 7.99 -4.74
CA MET A 387 1.57 8.98 -4.67
C MET A 387 1.72 10.08 -5.72
N VAL A 388 2.96 10.51 -6.02
CA VAL A 388 3.24 11.47 -7.08
C VAL A 388 2.91 10.87 -8.45
N THR A 389 3.37 9.65 -8.72
CA THR A 389 3.07 8.96 -9.99
C THR A 389 1.61 8.57 -10.12
N VAL A 390 0.89 8.20 -9.05
CA VAL A 390 -0.56 7.96 -9.12
C VAL A 390 -1.30 9.25 -9.48
N SER A 391 -0.86 10.41 -9.00
CA SER A 391 -1.47 11.70 -9.35
C SER A 391 -1.18 12.09 -10.80
N GLU A 392 0.05 11.92 -11.28
CA GLU A 392 0.42 12.12 -12.69
C GLU A 392 -0.30 11.13 -13.62
N LEU A 393 -0.44 9.87 -13.19
CA LEU A 393 -1.18 8.85 -13.94
C LEU A 393 -2.68 9.12 -13.93
N GLN A 394 -3.22 9.73 -12.88
CA GLN A 394 -4.62 10.16 -12.82
C GLN A 394 -4.86 11.33 -13.77
N GLU A 395 -3.99 12.33 -13.77
CA GLU A 395 -4.06 13.47 -14.70
C GLU A 395 -3.92 13.02 -16.17
N GLN A 396 -2.99 12.10 -16.45
CA GLN A 396 -2.90 11.46 -17.76
C GLN A 396 -4.20 10.70 -18.08
N ASN A 397 -4.77 9.93 -17.15
CA ASN A 397 -6.02 9.20 -17.41
C ASN A 397 -7.19 10.14 -17.70
N ASP A 398 -7.27 11.28 -17.02
CA ASP A 398 -8.29 12.29 -17.24
C ASP A 398 -8.13 12.96 -18.63
N GLU A 399 -6.90 13.30 -19.04
CA GLU A 399 -6.61 13.82 -20.39
C GLU A 399 -6.91 12.76 -21.49
N LEU A 400 -6.63 11.49 -21.21
CA LEU A 400 -6.92 10.37 -22.11
C LEU A 400 -8.43 10.12 -22.23
N GLN A 401 -9.19 10.30 -21.15
CA GLN A 401 -10.66 10.23 -21.18
C GLN A 401 -11.27 11.37 -21.99
N GLU A 402 -10.72 12.58 -21.89
CA GLU A 402 -11.17 13.74 -22.65
C GLU A 402 -10.91 13.56 -24.15
N ARG A 403 -9.73 13.07 -24.54
CA ARG A 403 -9.42 12.77 -25.96
C ARG A 403 -10.25 11.62 -26.51
N ALA A 404 -10.45 10.55 -25.75
CA ALA A 404 -11.25 9.40 -26.19
C ALA A 404 -12.76 9.69 -26.22
N ALA A 405 -13.21 10.71 -25.49
CA ALA A 405 -14.58 11.24 -25.55
C ALA A 405 -14.79 12.27 -26.68
N SER A 406 -13.75 12.59 -27.47
CA SER A 406 -13.90 13.46 -28.64
C SER A 406 -14.92 12.89 -29.63
N ASP A 407 -15.88 13.72 -30.03
CA ASP A 407 -16.89 13.36 -31.03
C ASP A 407 -16.28 13.23 -32.44
N ASN A 408 -15.02 13.62 -32.63
CA ASN A 408 -14.32 13.56 -33.90
C ASN A 408 -13.65 12.18 -34.11
N PRO A 409 -14.13 11.37 -35.07
CA PRO A 409 -13.66 9.99 -35.26
C PRO A 409 -12.22 9.90 -35.76
N ASP A 410 -11.66 10.96 -36.32
CA ASP A 410 -10.27 10.98 -36.80
C ASP A 410 -9.28 11.29 -35.66
N GLU A 411 -9.68 12.08 -34.65
CA GLU A 411 -8.89 12.31 -33.42
C GLU A 411 -8.80 11.04 -32.56
N ALA A 412 -9.93 10.33 -32.41
CA ALA A 412 -9.94 9.04 -31.72
C ALA A 412 -9.05 8.00 -32.42
N PHE A 413 -8.97 8.04 -33.76
CA PHE A 413 -8.14 7.13 -34.54
C PHE A 413 -6.64 7.44 -34.43
N GLU A 414 -6.25 8.72 -34.57
CA GLU A 414 -4.87 9.17 -34.38
C GLU A 414 -4.36 8.86 -32.96
N TRP A 415 -5.21 9.04 -31.94
CA TRP A 415 -4.85 8.73 -30.56
C TRP A 415 -4.55 7.24 -30.32
N ILE A 416 -5.33 6.32 -30.92
CA ILE A 416 -5.05 4.88 -30.80
C ILE A 416 -3.71 4.52 -31.44
N LEU A 417 -3.35 5.17 -32.55
CA LEU A 417 -2.05 4.97 -33.19
C LEU A 417 -0.91 5.47 -32.29
N GLU A 418 -1.10 6.60 -31.60
CA GLU A 418 -0.15 7.17 -30.65
C GLU A 418 0.09 6.26 -29.43
N VAL A 419 -0.98 5.72 -28.83
CA VAL A 419 -0.91 4.86 -27.63
C VAL A 419 -0.31 3.48 -27.92
N TYR A 420 -0.62 2.88 -29.08
CA TYR A 420 -0.23 1.50 -29.35
C TYR A 420 1.14 1.32 -30.02
N ARG A 421 1.75 2.34 -30.63
CA ARG A 421 3.16 2.24 -31.07
C ARG A 421 3.85 3.59 -31.36
N PRO A 422 4.78 4.07 -30.51
CA PRO A 422 5.66 5.21 -30.82
C PRO A 422 6.69 4.97 -31.96
N GLY A 423 6.43 4.06 -32.89
CA GLY A 423 7.36 3.65 -33.96
C GLY A 423 6.82 2.65 -34.97
N ALA A 424 5.49 2.44 -35.07
CA ALA A 424 4.92 1.74 -36.22
C ALA A 424 4.99 2.66 -37.43
N SER A 425 5.53 2.18 -38.56
CA SER A 425 5.24 2.89 -39.82
C SER A 425 3.77 2.72 -40.14
N HIS A 426 3.16 3.83 -40.56
CA HIS A 426 1.76 4.03 -40.93
C HIS A 426 1.18 2.99 -41.92
N ASP A 427 2.02 2.16 -42.55
CA ASP A 427 1.63 1.18 -43.56
C ASP A 427 1.22 -0.19 -42.99
N THR A 428 1.62 -0.57 -41.77
CA THR A 428 1.34 -1.94 -41.25
C THR A 428 -0.05 -2.09 -40.64
N LEU A 429 -0.62 -1.02 -40.08
CA LEU A 429 -1.97 -1.01 -39.50
C LEU A 429 -3.06 -0.61 -40.52
N ARG A 430 -2.64 -0.12 -41.69
CA ARG A 430 -3.53 0.38 -42.76
C ARG A 430 -4.25 -0.71 -43.56
N GLY A 431 -3.84 -1.97 -43.43
CA GLY A 431 -4.28 -3.03 -44.34
C GLY A 431 -5.71 -3.51 -44.10
N GLU A 432 -5.94 -4.10 -42.92
CA GLU A 432 -7.17 -4.82 -42.62
C GLU A 432 -8.06 -4.02 -41.66
N LEU A 433 -7.52 -3.59 -40.52
CA LEU A 433 -8.29 -2.82 -39.53
C LEU A 433 -8.74 -1.45 -40.05
N ALA A 434 -7.88 -0.73 -40.76
CA ALA A 434 -8.28 0.53 -41.39
C ALA A 434 -9.33 0.31 -42.49
N ARG A 435 -9.28 -0.82 -43.20
CA ARG A 435 -10.30 -1.18 -44.20
C ARG A 435 -11.63 -1.51 -43.52
N ASP A 436 -11.62 -2.23 -42.40
CA ASP A 436 -12.82 -2.55 -41.63
C ASP A 436 -13.46 -1.31 -41.00
N ILE A 437 -12.64 -0.36 -40.53
CA ILE A 437 -13.12 0.93 -40.01
C ILE A 437 -13.68 1.80 -41.15
N LEU A 438 -13.03 1.82 -42.32
CA LEU A 438 -13.56 2.49 -43.51
C LEU A 438 -14.88 1.87 -43.97
N ILE A 439 -14.97 0.55 -44.03
CA ILE A 439 -16.22 -0.17 -44.35
C ILE A 439 -17.30 0.16 -43.31
N TYR A 440 -16.96 0.17 -42.02
CA TYR A 440 -17.90 0.55 -40.97
C TYR A 440 -18.39 1.99 -41.14
N LYS A 441 -17.48 2.95 -41.36
CA LYS A 441 -17.81 4.36 -41.65
C LYS A 441 -18.70 4.48 -42.90
N GLU A 442 -18.39 3.77 -43.99
CA GLU A 442 -19.18 3.77 -45.22
C GLU A 442 -20.57 3.13 -45.03
N THR A 443 -20.69 2.05 -44.25
CA THR A 443 -21.97 1.39 -43.98
C THR A 443 -22.88 2.21 -43.07
N GLU A 444 -22.33 2.95 -42.10
CA GLU A 444 -23.11 3.84 -41.24
C GLU A 444 -23.45 5.16 -41.96
N ALA A 445 -22.54 5.69 -42.78
CA ALA A 445 -22.83 6.82 -43.66
C ALA A 445 -23.93 6.49 -44.68
N ALA A 446 -23.97 5.26 -45.21
CA ALA A 446 -25.05 4.78 -46.08
C ALA A 446 -26.42 4.69 -45.37
N LYS A 447 -26.42 4.68 -44.02
CA LYS A 447 -27.62 4.74 -43.18
C LYS A 447 -27.95 6.16 -42.72
N ASP A 448 -27.21 7.17 -43.18
CA ASP A 448 -27.31 8.58 -42.76
C ASP A 448 -27.05 8.79 -41.25
N VAL A 449 -26.21 7.94 -40.66
CA VAL A 449 -25.81 8.00 -39.25
C VAL A 449 -24.38 8.53 -39.15
N ALA A 450 -24.21 9.64 -38.42
CA ALA A 450 -22.88 10.18 -38.12
C ALA A 450 -22.12 9.24 -37.17
N VAL A 451 -20.96 8.75 -37.63
CA VAL A 451 -20.10 7.86 -36.84
C VAL A 451 -19.32 8.68 -35.81
N ARG A 452 -19.65 8.49 -34.53
CA ARG A 452 -18.92 9.10 -33.41
C ARG A 452 -17.64 8.33 -33.11
N GLY A 453 -16.61 9.01 -32.58
CA GLY A 453 -15.33 8.39 -32.21
C GLY A 453 -15.47 7.12 -31.38
N ARG A 454 -16.42 7.09 -30.44
CA ARG A 454 -16.76 5.90 -29.62
C ARG A 454 -17.16 4.65 -30.45
N GLN A 455 -17.77 4.83 -31.62
CA GLN A 455 -18.19 3.71 -32.48
C GLN A 455 -17.02 3.13 -33.29
N VAL A 456 -15.97 3.93 -33.53
CA VAL A 456 -14.74 3.49 -34.21
C VAL A 456 -13.88 2.60 -33.28
N LEU A 457 -14.03 2.73 -31.96
CA LEU A 457 -13.33 1.90 -30.97
C LEU A 457 -13.81 0.44 -30.94
N TYR A 458 -15.05 0.18 -31.35
CA TYR A 458 -15.63 -1.17 -31.31
C TYR A 458 -14.94 -2.15 -32.28
N PRO A 459 -14.66 -1.76 -33.56
CA PRO A 459 -13.80 -2.54 -34.45
C PRO A 459 -12.39 -2.84 -33.89
N PHE A 460 -11.80 -1.92 -33.13
CA PHE A 460 -10.49 -2.15 -32.48
C PHE A 460 -10.57 -3.21 -31.38
N ASP A 461 -11.56 -3.14 -30.50
CA ASP A 461 -11.78 -4.13 -29.44
C ASP A 461 -12.01 -5.54 -30.01
N GLN A 462 -12.79 -5.65 -31.09
CA GLN A 462 -13.01 -6.92 -31.78
C GLN A 462 -11.71 -7.47 -32.39
N TYR A 463 -10.93 -6.63 -33.07
CA TYR A 463 -9.66 -7.02 -33.69
C TYR A 463 -8.65 -7.57 -32.65
N PHE A 464 -8.58 -6.96 -31.47
CA PHE A 464 -7.69 -7.41 -30.39
C PHE A 464 -8.19 -8.64 -29.63
N LYS A 465 -9.52 -8.82 -29.53
CA LYS A 465 -10.11 -10.04 -28.95
C LYS A 465 -9.87 -11.27 -29.84
N THR A 466 -9.80 -11.11 -31.15
CA THR A 466 -9.70 -12.23 -32.11
C THR A 466 -8.30 -12.60 -32.55
N ASN A 467 -7.30 -11.70 -32.45
CA ASN A 467 -5.93 -11.99 -32.90
C ASN A 467 -5.02 -12.50 -31.76
N GLU A 468 -4.79 -13.82 -31.73
CA GLU A 468 -3.84 -14.50 -30.82
C GLU A 468 -2.39 -14.02 -31.00
N GLU A 469 -1.98 -13.59 -32.20
CA GLU A 469 -0.62 -13.07 -32.47
C GLU A 469 -0.30 -11.80 -31.67
N VAL A 470 -1.30 -10.95 -31.39
CA VAL A 470 -1.11 -9.75 -30.57
C VAL A 470 -0.95 -10.12 -29.09
N GLN A 471 -1.58 -11.20 -28.64
CA GLN A 471 -1.39 -11.75 -27.29
C GLN A 471 -0.02 -12.46 -27.14
N MET A 472 0.48 -13.08 -28.21
CA MET A 472 1.78 -13.77 -28.24
C MET A 472 3.00 -12.82 -28.28
N ILE A 473 2.87 -11.62 -28.83
CA ILE A 473 3.94 -10.60 -28.81
C ILE A 473 4.28 -10.14 -27.36
N ALA A 474 3.42 -10.43 -26.39
CA ALA A 474 3.71 -10.20 -24.97
C ALA A 474 4.78 -11.16 -24.39
N VAL A 475 5.18 -12.22 -25.10
CA VAL A 475 6.01 -13.31 -24.53
C VAL A 475 7.30 -13.66 -25.32
N GLU A 476 7.64 -13.04 -26.45
CA GLU A 476 8.90 -13.35 -27.18
C GLU A 476 10.10 -12.41 -26.89
N PRO A 477 11.35 -12.89 -27.11
CA PRO A 477 12.52 -12.41 -26.37
C PRO A 477 13.22 -11.18 -26.99
N GLU A 478 13.73 -10.36 -26.07
CA GLU A 478 14.79 -9.34 -26.16
C GLU A 478 15.19 -8.84 -27.55
N GLY A 479 14.75 -7.62 -27.91
CA GLY A 479 15.43 -6.87 -28.96
C GLY A 479 14.70 -5.67 -29.58
N LYS A 480 13.38 -5.52 -29.39
CA LYS A 480 12.65 -4.35 -29.90
C LYS A 480 11.72 -3.84 -28.80
N GLY A 481 11.77 -2.51 -28.57
CA GLY A 481 11.20 -1.83 -27.40
C GLY A 481 9.81 -2.34 -27.03
N ARG A 482 9.68 -2.81 -25.77
CA ARG A 482 8.41 -3.25 -25.21
C ARG A 482 7.47 -2.03 -25.08
N PRO A 483 6.20 -2.10 -25.49
CA PRO A 483 5.20 -1.20 -24.94
C PRO A 483 5.11 -1.45 -23.43
N ASN A 484 5.04 -0.37 -22.64
CA ASN A 484 5.01 -0.44 -21.19
C ASN A 484 3.81 -1.31 -20.73
N PRO A 485 4.02 -2.36 -19.91
CA PRO A 485 2.94 -3.22 -19.42
C PRO A 485 1.82 -2.46 -18.70
N GLN A 486 2.13 -1.29 -18.12
CA GLN A 486 1.16 -0.42 -17.49
C GLN A 486 0.19 0.19 -18.51
N ASP A 487 0.64 0.50 -19.72
CA ASP A 487 -0.18 1.15 -20.75
C ASP A 487 -1.13 0.15 -21.43
N LEU A 488 -0.67 -1.10 -21.60
CA LEU A 488 -1.50 -2.23 -22.02
C LEU A 488 -2.58 -2.59 -20.99
N THR A 489 -2.22 -2.56 -19.70
CA THR A 489 -3.17 -2.84 -18.60
C THR A 489 -4.20 -1.71 -18.47
N LYS A 490 -3.79 -0.44 -18.61
CA LYS A 490 -4.71 0.71 -18.64
C LYS A 490 -5.70 0.60 -19.80
N ALA A 491 -5.23 0.30 -21.02
CA ALA A 491 -6.11 0.16 -22.19
C ALA A 491 -7.14 -0.99 -22.03
N LEU A 492 -6.73 -2.13 -21.48
CA LEU A 492 -7.61 -3.28 -21.24
C LEU A 492 -8.60 -3.06 -20.08
N VAL A 493 -8.17 -2.42 -19.00
CA VAL A 493 -9.06 -2.04 -17.88
C VAL A 493 -10.10 -1.02 -18.36
N TRP A 494 -9.70 -0.09 -19.21
CA TRP A 494 -10.56 0.95 -19.76
C TRP A 494 -11.59 0.39 -20.77
N ALA A 495 -11.18 -0.50 -21.67
CA ALA A 495 -12.10 -1.21 -22.57
C ALA A 495 -13.18 -2.01 -21.80
N LYS A 496 -12.81 -2.63 -20.67
CA LYS A 496 -13.75 -3.36 -19.80
C LYS A 496 -14.66 -2.46 -18.97
N GLN A 497 -14.23 -1.25 -18.60
CA GLN A 497 -15.09 -0.30 -17.88
C GLN A 497 -16.16 0.33 -18.77
N PHE A 498 -15.95 0.35 -20.09
CA PHE A 498 -16.89 0.88 -21.08
C PHE A 498 -17.93 -0.14 -21.59
N GLU A 499 -17.77 -1.43 -21.30
CA GLU A 499 -18.80 -2.47 -21.53
C GLU A 499 -19.96 -2.40 -20.50
N ARG A 500 -19.79 -1.63 -19.41
CA ARG A 500 -20.86 -1.28 -18.46
C ARG A 500 -21.47 0.06 -18.82
#